data_AF-A0ABD3GKL8-F1
#
_entry.id   AF-A0ABD3GKL8-F1
#
_cell.length_a   1.000
_cell.length_b   1.000
_cell.length_c   1.000
_cell.angle_alpha   90.00
_cell.angle_beta   90.00
_cell.angle_gamma   90.00
#
_symmetry.space_group_name_H-M   'P 1'
#
loop_
_entity.id
_entity.type
_entity.pdbx_description
1 polymer ?
#
loop_
_entity_poly.entity_id
_entity_poly.type
_entity_poly.pdbx_seq_one_letter_code
_entity_poly.pdbx_strand_id
1 'polypeptide(L)'
;MDPPENNIPRPVRCIIKLGGSSATEKDKFETLNESLVSTTAKQLKEAFVTLSGKQHTMDWSRGSDYDQANSLPEDSSYSGFQLDLTLFVVVHGAGSYGHFQAKKGRVNLGDLAEDYVKAGFVATRISVTKLNHEIVRALAKECIPAVGVSPFCAGWSTRNRLLERENVADVQRLLQAGLLPVVHGDAVLDSGQGCAILSGDVIIRQLAETLKPSFVVFLTNVPGVYDRPPSDPNAVLLKEIAVTNGTWKIVDPPEVERGMKVQTSVAAHDTTGGMETKIAEAASIASCGIPVLVVETGSRYALEALKGTPINDRGDWVGTLIRQARSDELDN
;
A
#
# COMPACT_ATOMS: atom_id res chain seq x y z
N MET A 1 14.54 -34.79 10.19
CA MET A 1 13.67 -34.17 9.18
C MET A 1 14.57 -33.30 8.35
N ASP A 2 14.87 -33.74 7.13
CA ASP A 2 15.61 -32.91 6.18
C ASP A 2 14.77 -31.67 5.85
N PRO A 3 15.39 -30.49 5.70
CA PRO A 3 14.67 -29.31 5.22
C PRO A 3 14.11 -29.62 3.81
N PRO A 4 12.87 -29.21 3.51
CA PRO A 4 12.27 -29.50 2.22
C PRO A 4 13.14 -28.95 1.08
N GLU A 5 13.38 -29.82 0.09
CA GLU A 5 14.20 -29.58 -1.10
C GLU A 5 13.89 -28.24 -1.78
N ASN A 6 14.95 -27.46 -2.06
CA ASN A 6 15.04 -26.40 -3.06
C ASN A 6 13.73 -25.70 -3.47
N ASN A 7 13.06 -25.04 -2.53
CA ASN A 7 12.13 -23.98 -2.88
C ASN A 7 12.95 -22.77 -3.32
N ILE A 8 13.21 -22.65 -4.63
CA ILE A 8 13.47 -21.34 -5.22
C ILE A 8 12.32 -20.44 -4.73
N PRO A 9 12.59 -19.36 -3.97
CA PRO A 9 11.53 -18.53 -3.43
C PRO A 9 10.65 -18.10 -4.61
N ARG A 10 9.34 -18.40 -4.57
CA ARG A 10 8.40 -17.84 -5.54
C ARG A 10 8.62 -16.33 -5.53
N PRO A 11 8.84 -15.67 -6.67
CA PRO A 11 9.02 -14.22 -6.68
C PRO A 11 7.72 -13.56 -6.20
N VAL A 12 7.85 -12.43 -5.50
CA VAL A 12 6.69 -11.63 -5.13
C VAL A 12 6.03 -11.16 -6.43
N ARG A 13 4.74 -11.41 -6.62
CA ARG A 13 4.04 -10.96 -7.84
C ARG A 13 3.74 -9.47 -7.76
N CYS A 14 3.21 -9.03 -6.63
CA CYS A 14 2.68 -7.68 -6.48
C CYS A 14 2.92 -7.11 -5.09
N ILE A 15 3.20 -5.81 -5.01
CA ILE A 15 3.07 -5.05 -3.76
C ILE A 15 2.00 -3.99 -3.98
N ILE A 16 1.03 -3.93 -3.08
CA ILE A 16 -0.11 -3.02 -3.17
C ILE A 16 0.03 -1.93 -2.14
N LYS A 17 -0.10 -0.67 -2.56
CA LYS A 17 -0.27 0.48 -1.67
C LYS A 17 -1.75 0.87 -1.60
N LEU A 18 -2.38 0.63 -0.47
CA LEU A 18 -3.68 1.21 -0.15
C LEU A 18 -3.48 2.65 0.37
N GLY A 19 -3.97 3.64 -0.37
CA GLY A 19 -3.96 5.04 0.03
C GLY A 19 -4.73 5.26 1.34
N GLY A 20 -4.30 6.23 2.17
CA GLY A 20 -5.05 6.54 3.40
C GLY A 20 -6.50 6.96 3.14
N SER A 21 -6.75 7.74 2.07
CA SER A 21 -8.10 8.08 1.60
C SER A 21 -8.89 6.90 1.04
N SER A 22 -8.19 5.84 0.64
CA SER A 22 -8.79 4.64 0.09
C SER A 22 -9.26 3.67 1.18
N ALA A 23 -8.87 3.90 2.43
CA ALA A 23 -9.31 3.12 3.58
C ALA A 23 -10.10 3.95 4.60
N THR A 24 -10.01 5.29 4.53
CA THR A 24 -10.54 6.18 5.58
C THR A 24 -11.18 7.42 4.98
N GLU A 25 -12.12 8.00 5.72
CA GLU A 25 -12.63 9.34 5.41
C GLU A 25 -11.63 10.39 5.91
N LYS A 26 -10.88 11.00 4.99
CA LYS A 26 -9.74 11.89 5.31
C LYS A 26 -10.10 13.05 6.24
N ASP A 27 -11.30 13.59 6.11
CA ASP A 27 -11.73 14.80 6.81
C ASP A 27 -12.46 14.48 8.14
N LYS A 28 -12.64 13.19 8.46
CA LYS A 28 -13.26 12.76 9.71
C LYS A 28 -12.28 11.95 10.56
N PHE A 29 -12.14 12.39 11.81
CA PHE A 29 -11.24 11.76 12.77
C PHE A 29 -11.50 10.25 12.89
N GLU A 30 -10.46 9.43 12.71
CA GLU A 30 -10.50 7.97 12.87
C GLU A 30 -11.72 7.28 12.24
N THR A 31 -12.11 7.70 11.05
CA THR A 31 -13.29 7.16 10.38
C THR A 31 -12.88 6.21 9.26
N LEU A 32 -13.20 4.93 9.42
CA LEU A 32 -12.94 3.87 8.45
C LEU A 32 -13.97 3.94 7.31
N ASN A 33 -13.55 3.76 6.07
CA ASN A 33 -14.46 3.52 4.96
C ASN A 33 -14.68 2.00 4.81
N GLU A 34 -15.58 1.46 5.64
CA GLU A 34 -15.85 0.01 5.72
C GLU A 34 -16.21 -0.61 4.37
N SER A 35 -17.04 0.08 3.58
CA SER A 35 -17.47 -0.39 2.26
C SER A 35 -16.29 -0.56 1.30
N LEU A 36 -15.40 0.44 1.26
CA LEU A 36 -14.24 0.42 0.37
C LEU A 36 -13.18 -0.60 0.81
N VAL A 37 -12.95 -0.72 2.13
CA VAL A 37 -12.06 -1.73 2.71
C VAL A 37 -12.58 -3.15 2.42
N SER A 38 -13.89 -3.38 2.62
CA SER A 38 -14.53 -4.66 2.30
C SER A 38 -14.44 -5.00 0.81
N THR A 39 -14.72 -4.03 -0.07
CA THR A 39 -14.60 -4.21 -1.53
C THR A 39 -13.17 -4.53 -1.94
N THR A 40 -12.19 -3.82 -1.37
CA THR A 40 -10.77 -4.06 -1.63
C THR A 40 -10.35 -5.47 -1.21
N ALA A 41 -10.79 -5.93 -0.03
CA ALA A 41 -10.48 -7.28 0.44
C ALA A 41 -11.03 -8.37 -0.51
N LYS A 42 -12.25 -8.20 -1.03
CA LYS A 42 -12.84 -9.09 -2.04
C LYS A 42 -12.06 -9.11 -3.35
N GLN A 43 -11.65 -7.93 -3.83
CA GLN A 43 -10.84 -7.82 -5.05
C GLN A 43 -9.45 -8.46 -4.89
N LEU A 44 -8.82 -8.31 -3.72
CA LEU A 44 -7.54 -8.96 -3.41
C LEU A 44 -7.69 -10.49 -3.36
N LYS A 45 -8.77 -10.99 -2.73
CA LYS A 45 -9.11 -12.42 -2.74
C LYS A 45 -9.23 -12.92 -4.17
N GLU A 46 -10.01 -12.25 -5.00
CA GLU A 46 -10.22 -12.65 -6.39
C GLU A 46 -8.93 -12.62 -7.23
N ALA A 47 -8.05 -11.64 -6.99
CA ALA A 47 -6.82 -11.48 -7.77
C ALA A 47 -5.69 -12.46 -7.39
N PHE A 48 -5.62 -12.88 -6.12
CA PHE A 48 -4.43 -13.57 -5.59
C PHE A 48 -4.69 -14.91 -4.92
N VAL A 49 -5.95 -15.24 -4.65
CA VAL A 49 -6.32 -16.42 -3.85
C VAL A 49 -7.14 -17.38 -4.71
N THR A 50 -6.60 -18.58 -4.93
CA THR A 50 -7.38 -19.68 -5.50
C THR A 50 -7.71 -20.67 -4.38
N LEU A 51 -9.00 -20.97 -4.23
CA LEU A 51 -9.52 -21.84 -3.17
C LEU A 51 -10.20 -23.07 -3.76
N SER A 52 -9.86 -24.25 -3.25
CA SER A 52 -10.65 -25.47 -3.44
C SER A 52 -11.34 -25.87 -2.13
N GLY A 53 -12.64 -26.19 -2.16
CA GLY A 53 -13.39 -26.65 -0.99
C GLY A 53 -14.24 -25.57 -0.29
N LYS A 54 -14.78 -25.91 0.89
CA LYS A 54 -15.60 -24.98 1.70
C LYS A 54 -14.74 -23.86 2.29
N GLN A 55 -15.24 -22.63 2.21
CA GLN A 55 -14.56 -21.45 2.72
C GLN A 55 -14.87 -21.23 4.20
N HIS A 56 -13.83 -21.02 5.00
CA HIS A 56 -13.95 -20.60 6.39
C HIS A 56 -13.20 -19.28 6.56
N THR A 57 -13.88 -18.26 7.13
CA THR A 57 -13.24 -17.01 7.55
C THR A 57 -12.06 -17.31 8.47
N MET A 58 -10.98 -16.52 8.41
CA MET A 58 -9.84 -16.63 9.33
C MET A 58 -9.93 -15.65 10.51
N ASP A 59 -10.96 -14.79 10.58
CA ASP A 59 -11.19 -13.89 11.72
C ASP A 59 -11.91 -14.64 12.86
N TRP A 60 -11.17 -15.46 13.60
CA TRP A 60 -11.70 -16.20 14.76
C TRP A 60 -11.71 -15.40 16.05
N SER A 61 -11.35 -14.11 15.99
CA SER A 61 -11.17 -13.26 17.16
C SER A 61 -12.47 -12.69 17.74
N ARG A 62 -13.61 -12.82 17.04
CA ARG A 62 -14.90 -12.25 17.45
C ARG A 62 -15.89 -13.34 17.87
N GLY A 63 -15.89 -13.68 19.16
CA GLY A 63 -16.74 -14.73 19.73
C GLY A 63 -18.25 -14.49 19.82
N SER A 64 -18.85 -13.48 19.14
CA SER A 64 -20.30 -13.20 19.28
C SER A 64 -21.10 -13.08 17.97
N ASP A 65 -20.48 -12.75 16.83
CA ASP A 65 -21.11 -12.89 15.50
C ASP A 65 -20.93 -14.31 14.94
N TYR A 66 -20.31 -15.18 15.74
CA TYR A 66 -19.97 -16.57 15.43
C TYR A 66 -21.16 -17.54 15.41
N ASP A 67 -22.31 -17.13 15.94
CA ASP A 67 -23.51 -17.99 16.00
C ASP A 67 -24.23 -18.20 14.66
N GLN A 68 -23.81 -17.52 13.57
CA GLN A 68 -24.41 -17.71 12.25
C GLN A 68 -23.53 -18.43 11.22
N ALA A 69 -22.31 -18.85 11.57
CA ALA A 69 -21.46 -19.58 10.62
C ALA A 69 -20.51 -20.58 11.28
N ASN A 70 -21.09 -21.66 11.81
CA ASN A 70 -20.44 -22.93 12.17
C ASN A 70 -19.33 -22.86 13.24
N SER A 71 -19.43 -23.80 14.17
CA SER A 71 -18.37 -24.23 15.08
C SER A 71 -16.97 -24.14 14.46
N LEU A 72 -15.99 -23.67 15.24
CA LEU A 72 -14.58 -23.96 14.97
C LEU A 72 -14.50 -25.43 14.54
N PRO A 73 -13.96 -25.74 13.34
CA PRO A 73 -13.96 -27.10 12.85
C PRO A 73 -13.26 -27.98 13.88
N GLU A 74 -13.96 -28.98 14.43
CA GLU A 74 -13.29 -30.04 15.19
C GLU A 74 -12.17 -30.58 14.29
N ASP A 75 -10.97 -30.73 14.87
CA ASP A 75 -9.62 -30.89 14.28
C ASP A 75 -9.45 -31.83 13.06
N SER A 76 -10.49 -32.54 12.63
CA SER A 76 -10.46 -33.57 11.58
C SER A 76 -11.08 -33.19 10.23
N SER A 77 -11.71 -32.02 10.07
CA SER A 77 -12.40 -31.64 8.82
C SER A 77 -11.65 -30.66 7.91
N TYR A 78 -10.45 -30.21 8.31
CA TYR A 78 -9.58 -29.37 7.45
C TYR A 78 -8.92 -30.14 6.29
N SER A 79 -9.16 -31.45 6.18
CA SER A 79 -8.53 -32.35 5.21
C SER A 79 -9.04 -32.20 3.76
N GLY A 80 -9.36 -30.98 3.30
CA GLY A 80 -9.88 -30.76 1.96
C GLY A 80 -9.76 -29.34 1.40
N PHE A 81 -9.14 -28.40 2.14
CA PHE A 81 -8.94 -27.04 1.66
C PHE A 81 -7.47 -26.82 1.28
N GLN A 82 -7.22 -26.51 0.01
CA GLN A 82 -5.90 -26.15 -0.48
C GLN A 82 -5.94 -24.67 -0.84
N LEU A 83 -5.09 -23.90 -0.14
CA LEU A 83 -4.89 -22.49 -0.36
C LEU A 83 -3.68 -22.32 -1.28
N ASP A 84 -3.89 -21.92 -2.54
CA ASP A 84 -2.79 -21.48 -3.41
C ASP A 84 -2.75 -19.96 -3.44
N LEU A 85 -1.73 -19.42 -2.79
CA LEU A 85 -1.48 -17.98 -2.74
C LEU A 85 -0.42 -17.61 -3.76
N THR A 86 -0.79 -16.66 -4.59
CA THR A 86 0.22 -15.86 -5.24
C THR A 86 0.82 -14.89 -4.22
N LEU A 87 2.14 -14.78 -4.14
CA LEU A 87 2.79 -13.94 -3.12
C LEU A 87 2.59 -12.45 -3.40
N PHE A 88 1.96 -11.75 -2.46
CA PHE A 88 1.82 -10.31 -2.48
C PHE A 88 1.95 -9.69 -1.10
N VAL A 89 2.24 -8.39 -1.06
CA VAL A 89 2.35 -7.59 0.17
C VAL A 89 1.38 -6.43 0.10
N VAL A 90 0.72 -6.12 1.21
CA VAL A 90 -0.11 -4.91 1.33
C VAL A 90 0.63 -3.89 2.19
N VAL A 91 0.70 -2.66 1.71
CA VAL A 91 1.12 -1.48 2.46
C VAL A 91 -0.07 -0.54 2.54
N HIS A 92 -0.42 0.00 3.70
CA HIS A 92 -1.47 1.02 3.78
C HIS A 92 -0.97 2.35 4.35
N GLY A 93 -1.59 3.46 3.93
CA GLY A 93 -1.38 4.76 4.54
C GLY A 93 -2.11 4.90 5.88
N ALA A 94 -1.71 5.86 6.71
CA ALA A 94 -2.34 6.06 8.01
C ALA A 94 -3.72 6.75 7.95
N GLY A 95 -4.02 7.47 6.85
CA GLY A 95 -5.33 8.12 6.67
C GLY A 95 -5.70 9.04 7.83
N SER A 96 -7.00 9.10 8.15
CA SER A 96 -7.50 9.87 9.31
C SER A 96 -7.11 9.29 10.68
N TYR A 97 -6.45 8.14 10.72
CA TYR A 97 -5.90 7.53 11.94
C TYR A 97 -4.44 7.95 12.22
N GLY A 98 -3.75 8.59 11.27
CA GLY A 98 -2.42 9.14 11.51
C GLY A 98 -2.40 10.65 11.52
N HIS A 99 -3.02 11.28 10.51
CA HIS A 99 -2.81 12.69 10.22
C HIS A 99 -3.30 13.62 11.34
N PHE A 100 -4.45 13.33 11.96
CA PHE A 100 -5.01 14.18 13.00
C PHE A 100 -4.12 14.21 14.24
N GLN A 101 -3.71 13.02 14.69
CA GLN A 101 -2.91 12.79 15.89
C GLN A 101 -1.50 13.34 15.67
N ALA A 102 -0.87 13.02 14.54
CA ALA A 102 0.49 13.45 14.22
C ALA A 102 0.59 14.97 14.07
N LYS A 103 -0.39 15.61 13.40
CA LYS A 103 -0.45 17.06 13.24
C LYS A 103 -0.71 17.76 14.57
N LYS A 104 -1.68 17.27 15.36
CA LYS A 104 -1.99 17.84 16.69
C LYS A 104 -0.79 17.73 17.62
N GLY A 105 -0.17 16.56 17.68
CA GLY A 105 0.97 16.25 18.53
C GLY A 105 2.33 16.67 17.98
N ARG A 106 2.39 17.36 16.84
CA ARG A 106 3.64 17.85 16.19
C ARG A 106 4.69 16.76 15.94
N VAL A 107 4.27 15.51 15.76
CA VAL A 107 5.16 14.34 15.63
C VAL A 107 6.11 14.48 14.44
N ASN A 108 5.66 15.12 13.36
CA ASN A 108 6.46 15.39 12.18
C ASN A 108 7.57 16.44 12.41
N LEU A 109 7.43 17.30 13.41
CA LEU A 109 8.45 18.28 13.78
C LEU A 109 9.59 17.65 14.60
N GLY A 110 9.35 16.46 15.16
CA GLY A 110 10.31 15.76 16.02
C GLY A 110 10.32 16.31 17.44
N ASP A 111 11.42 16.04 18.14
CA ASP A 111 11.71 16.35 19.53
C ASP A 111 10.93 15.52 20.57
N LEU A 112 11.35 14.26 20.73
CA LEU A 112 10.87 13.41 21.82
C LEU A 112 11.36 13.84 23.21
N ALA A 113 12.08 14.94 23.39
CA ALA A 113 12.30 15.49 24.73
C ALA A 113 11.05 16.21 25.24
N GLU A 114 10.26 16.82 24.35
CA GLU A 114 9.00 17.49 24.67
C GLU A 114 7.88 16.49 25.02
N ASP A 115 7.30 16.60 26.22
CA ASP A 115 6.23 15.71 26.66
C ASP A 115 4.98 15.77 25.77
N TYR A 116 4.72 16.93 25.15
CA TYR A 116 3.62 17.08 24.20
C TYR A 116 3.83 16.25 22.93
N VAL A 117 5.06 16.24 22.39
CA VAL A 117 5.42 15.41 21.23
C VAL A 117 5.39 13.94 21.61
N LYS A 118 5.87 13.55 22.79
CA LYS A 118 5.73 12.17 23.30
C LYS A 118 4.27 11.72 23.34
N ALA A 119 3.38 12.55 23.88
CA ALA A 119 1.94 12.26 23.92
C ALA A 119 1.35 12.15 22.51
N GLY A 120 1.78 13.02 21.59
CA GLY A 120 1.46 12.96 20.17
C GLY A 120 1.88 11.65 19.52
N PHE A 121 3.13 11.25 19.73
CA PHE A 121 3.71 10.02 19.20
C PHE A 121 2.92 8.79 19.67
N VAL A 122 2.61 8.72 20.97
CA VAL A 122 1.79 7.64 21.55
C VAL A 122 0.38 7.63 20.92
N ALA A 123 -0.28 8.79 20.82
CA ALA A 123 -1.62 8.87 20.24
C ALA A 123 -1.65 8.45 18.75
N THR A 124 -0.67 8.89 17.96
CA THR A 124 -0.52 8.49 16.55
C THR A 124 -0.34 6.97 16.43
N ARG A 125 0.53 6.38 17.26
CA ARG A 125 0.80 4.94 17.27
C ARG A 125 -0.44 4.11 17.61
N ILE A 126 -1.16 4.47 18.67
CA ILE A 126 -2.41 3.79 19.06
C ILE A 126 -3.40 3.80 17.90
N SER A 127 -3.56 4.95 17.26
CA SER A 127 -4.56 5.11 16.20
C SER A 127 -4.18 4.38 14.91
N VAL A 128 -2.93 4.51 14.44
CA VAL A 128 -2.54 3.84 13.19
C VAL A 128 -2.51 2.31 13.32
N THR A 129 -2.17 1.78 14.49
CA THR A 129 -2.23 0.33 14.76
C THR A 129 -3.67 -0.18 14.84
N LYS A 130 -4.62 0.63 15.32
CA LYS A 130 -6.06 0.34 15.23
C LYS A 130 -6.52 0.23 13.77
N LEU A 131 -6.12 1.16 12.89
CA LEU A 131 -6.44 1.06 11.45
C LEU A 131 -5.86 -0.22 10.83
N ASN A 132 -4.61 -0.55 11.14
CA ASN A 132 -3.97 -1.77 10.65
C ASN A 132 -4.74 -3.02 11.09
N HIS A 133 -5.22 -3.06 12.33
CA HIS A 133 -6.05 -4.16 12.82
C HIS A 133 -7.35 -4.31 12.04
N GLU A 134 -8.05 -3.20 11.74
CA GLU A 134 -9.28 -3.23 10.95
C GLU A 134 -9.04 -3.74 9.51
N ILE A 135 -7.93 -3.33 8.87
CA ILE A 135 -7.56 -3.79 7.53
C ILE A 135 -7.21 -5.28 7.55
N VAL A 136 -6.36 -5.73 8.47
CA VAL A 136 -5.99 -7.15 8.63
C VAL A 136 -7.23 -8.01 8.84
N ARG A 137 -8.16 -7.54 9.69
CA ARG A 137 -9.44 -8.21 9.93
C ARG A 137 -10.28 -8.33 8.67
N ALA A 138 -10.39 -7.28 7.87
CA ALA A 138 -11.14 -7.31 6.62
C ALA A 138 -10.58 -8.34 5.62
N LEU A 139 -9.25 -8.46 5.55
CA LEU A 139 -8.59 -9.47 4.73
C LEU A 139 -8.82 -10.90 5.27
N ALA A 140 -8.70 -11.09 6.59
CA ALA A 140 -8.96 -12.38 7.24
C ALA A 140 -10.39 -12.88 7.03
N LYS A 141 -11.39 -11.97 7.03
CA LYS A 141 -12.79 -12.29 6.70
C LYS A 141 -12.94 -12.84 5.27
N GLU A 142 -12.09 -12.40 4.35
CA GLU A 142 -12.05 -12.87 2.96
C GLU A 142 -11.13 -14.08 2.75
N CYS A 143 -10.75 -14.78 3.83
CA CYS A 143 -9.88 -15.97 3.81
C CYS A 143 -8.44 -15.70 3.34
N ILE A 144 -7.97 -14.45 3.47
CA ILE A 144 -6.57 -14.09 3.24
C ILE A 144 -5.82 -14.24 4.58
N PRO A 145 -4.70 -15.01 4.65
CA PRO A 145 -3.95 -15.19 5.90
C PRO A 145 -3.07 -13.96 6.22
N ALA A 146 -3.73 -12.82 6.41
CA ALA A 146 -3.10 -11.53 6.63
C ALA A 146 -2.53 -11.39 8.05
N VAL A 147 -1.31 -10.84 8.13
CA VAL A 147 -0.62 -10.54 9.38
C VAL A 147 -0.13 -9.10 9.35
N GLY A 148 -0.55 -8.33 10.35
CA GLY A 148 -0.12 -6.95 10.52
C GLY A 148 1.34 -6.83 10.95
N VAL A 149 2.08 -5.94 10.31
CA VAL A 149 3.48 -5.64 10.62
C VAL A 149 3.61 -4.14 10.87
N SER A 150 3.89 -3.76 12.11
CA SER A 150 4.19 -2.37 12.44
C SER A 150 5.67 -2.07 12.20
N PRO A 151 6.03 -1.10 11.32
CA PRO A 151 7.42 -0.73 11.09
C PRO A 151 8.19 -0.38 12.37
N PHE A 152 7.58 0.35 13.32
CA PHE A 152 8.21 0.66 14.60
C PHE A 152 8.61 -0.61 15.36
N CYS A 153 7.69 -1.58 15.48
CA CYS A 153 7.96 -2.82 16.20
C CYS A 153 8.98 -3.70 15.47
N ALA A 154 9.00 -3.63 14.14
CA ALA A 154 9.98 -4.32 13.29
C ALA A 154 11.35 -3.62 13.25
N GLY A 155 11.54 -2.51 13.97
CA GLY A 155 12.83 -1.82 14.11
C GLY A 155 13.17 -0.86 12.97
N TRP A 156 12.18 -0.46 12.16
CA TRP A 156 12.37 0.57 11.15
C TRP A 156 12.61 1.93 11.83
N SER A 157 13.60 2.68 11.35
CA SER A 157 13.96 3.99 11.91
C SER A 157 14.36 4.97 10.81
N THR A 158 14.32 6.25 11.14
CA THR A 158 14.78 7.33 10.27
C THR A 158 15.94 8.09 10.88
N ARG A 159 16.59 8.93 10.07
CA ARG A 159 17.53 9.96 10.51
C ARG A 159 17.24 11.23 9.73
N ASN A 160 16.87 12.30 10.42
CA ASN A 160 16.44 13.54 9.79
C ASN A 160 15.33 13.30 8.75
N ARG A 161 14.36 12.44 9.10
CA ARG A 161 13.19 12.03 8.29
C ARG A 161 13.50 11.13 7.09
N LEU A 162 14.76 10.79 6.85
CA LEU A 162 15.17 9.84 5.81
C LEU A 162 15.25 8.44 6.39
N LEU A 163 14.82 7.42 5.65
CA LEU A 163 14.92 6.03 6.07
C LEU A 163 16.38 5.67 6.42
N GLU A 164 16.62 5.21 7.64
CA GLU A 164 17.94 4.84 8.16
C GLU A 164 18.06 3.33 8.33
N ARG A 165 17.03 2.69 8.90
CA ARG A 165 16.96 1.24 9.07
C ARG A 165 15.63 0.71 8.58
N GLU A 166 15.69 -0.45 7.96
CA GLU A 166 14.55 -1.21 7.46
C GLU A 166 14.63 -2.65 7.95
N ASN A 167 13.53 -3.40 7.85
CA ASN A 167 13.48 -4.82 8.15
C ASN A 167 12.52 -5.56 7.20
N VAL A 168 12.88 -5.58 5.92
CA VAL A 168 12.25 -6.35 4.84
C VAL A 168 12.39 -7.85 5.10
N ALA A 169 13.42 -8.27 5.85
CA ALA A 169 13.63 -9.67 6.20
C ALA A 169 12.43 -10.29 6.95
N ASP A 170 11.80 -9.55 7.87
CA ASP A 170 10.59 -10.02 8.54
C ASP A 170 9.42 -10.22 7.56
N VAL A 171 9.26 -9.31 6.59
CA VAL A 171 8.27 -9.42 5.52
C VAL A 171 8.53 -10.66 4.66
N GLN A 172 9.80 -10.93 4.32
CA GLN A 172 10.19 -12.12 3.57
C GLN A 172 9.89 -13.42 4.33
N ARG A 173 10.18 -13.48 5.65
CA ARG A 173 9.90 -14.66 6.46
C ARG A 173 8.41 -14.97 6.55
N LEU A 174 7.56 -13.94 6.65
CA LEU A 174 6.10 -14.10 6.60
C LEU A 174 5.64 -14.67 5.26
N LEU A 175 6.13 -14.11 4.14
CA LEU A 175 5.83 -14.63 2.80
C LEU A 175 6.28 -16.09 2.62
N GLN A 176 7.47 -16.45 3.11
CA GLN A 176 8.00 -17.81 3.08
C GLN A 176 7.15 -18.78 3.93
N ALA A 177 6.52 -18.28 5.00
CA ALA A 177 5.59 -19.05 5.83
C ALA A 177 4.18 -19.15 5.23
N GLY A 178 3.94 -18.62 4.02
CA GLY A 178 2.61 -18.60 3.40
C GLY A 178 1.64 -17.58 4.02
N LEU A 179 2.16 -16.65 4.83
CA LEU A 179 1.40 -15.57 5.42
C LEU A 179 1.49 -14.31 4.55
N LEU A 180 0.48 -13.47 4.66
CA LEU A 180 0.41 -12.22 3.91
C LEU A 180 0.76 -11.01 4.79
N PRO A 181 1.91 -10.34 4.56
CA PRO A 181 2.27 -9.17 5.34
C PRO A 181 1.40 -7.95 4.98
N VAL A 182 0.88 -7.30 6.02
CA VAL A 182 0.20 -6.00 5.92
C VAL A 182 1.03 -4.98 6.70
N VAL A 183 1.78 -4.16 5.99
CA VAL A 183 2.64 -3.09 6.55
C VAL A 183 1.91 -1.76 6.48
N HIS A 184 2.25 -0.79 7.33
CA HIS A 184 1.55 0.49 7.34
C HIS A 184 2.49 1.67 7.54
N GLY A 185 2.10 2.86 7.05
CA GLY A 185 2.75 4.11 7.44
C GLY A 185 2.67 4.30 8.95
N ASP A 186 3.72 4.83 9.57
CA ASP A 186 3.88 4.75 11.02
C ASP A 186 4.67 5.95 11.58
N ALA A 187 4.53 6.18 12.89
CA ALA A 187 5.44 7.04 13.62
C ALA A 187 6.63 6.20 14.12
N VAL A 188 7.85 6.59 13.77
CA VAL A 188 9.07 5.84 14.09
C VAL A 188 10.07 6.70 14.84
N LEU A 189 11.05 6.04 15.48
CA LEU A 189 12.19 6.75 16.08
C LEU A 189 13.06 7.34 14.98
N ASP A 190 13.54 8.56 15.24
CA ASP A 190 14.47 9.28 14.37
C ASP A 190 15.75 9.62 15.12
N SER A 191 16.90 9.18 14.62
CA SER A 191 18.19 9.39 15.29
C SER A 191 18.70 10.84 15.23
N GLY A 192 18.14 11.68 14.36
CA GLY A 192 18.51 13.09 14.20
C GLY A 192 17.53 14.08 14.85
N GLN A 193 16.24 13.75 14.92
CA GLN A 193 15.19 14.62 15.46
C GLN A 193 14.25 13.92 16.47
N GLY A 194 14.63 12.77 17.02
CA GLY A 194 13.86 12.03 18.03
C GLY A 194 12.76 11.14 17.45
N CYS A 195 11.83 11.69 16.67
CA CYS A 195 10.82 10.92 15.95
C CYS A 195 10.49 11.53 14.59
N ALA A 196 9.93 10.71 13.70
CA ALA A 196 9.39 11.15 12.42
C ALA A 196 8.22 10.29 11.97
N ILE A 197 7.53 10.74 10.91
CA ILE A 197 6.53 9.94 10.21
C ILE A 197 7.22 9.21 9.06
N LEU A 198 7.21 7.88 9.11
CA LEU A 198 7.61 7.02 8.01
C LEU A 198 6.37 6.76 7.15
N SER A 199 6.33 7.37 5.96
CA SER A 199 5.17 7.25 5.07
C SER A 199 5.08 5.85 4.48
N GLY A 200 3.85 5.41 4.19
CA GLY A 200 3.65 4.16 3.47
C GLY A 200 4.19 4.19 2.04
N ASP A 201 4.43 5.38 1.47
CA ASP A 201 4.99 5.54 0.13
C ASP A 201 6.51 5.23 0.13
N VAL A 202 7.23 5.68 1.17
CA VAL A 202 8.64 5.30 1.40
C VAL A 202 8.77 3.80 1.68
N ILE A 203 7.85 3.24 2.48
CA ILE A 203 7.85 1.81 2.81
C ILE A 203 7.66 0.96 1.55
N ILE A 204 6.67 1.27 0.70
CA ILE A 204 6.45 0.47 -0.51
C ILE A 204 7.62 0.59 -1.49
N ARG A 205 8.25 1.76 -1.62
CA ARG A 205 9.47 1.90 -2.43
C ARG A 205 10.58 0.99 -1.92
N GLN A 206 10.88 1.03 -0.62
CA GLN A 206 11.92 0.18 -0.03
C GLN A 206 11.64 -1.32 -0.21
N LEU A 207 10.39 -1.73 -0.01
CA LEU A 207 9.97 -3.11 -0.24
C LEU A 207 10.10 -3.51 -1.71
N ALA A 208 9.69 -2.66 -2.65
CA ALA A 208 9.79 -2.94 -4.08
C ALA A 208 11.24 -3.03 -4.56
N GLU A 209 12.12 -2.15 -4.07
CA GLU A 209 13.55 -2.16 -4.39
C GLU A 209 14.23 -3.45 -3.94
N THR A 210 13.81 -4.01 -2.80
CA THR A 210 14.41 -5.20 -2.19
C THR A 210 13.77 -6.50 -2.67
N LEU A 211 12.44 -6.56 -2.73
CA LEU A 211 11.68 -7.77 -3.08
C LEU A 211 11.51 -7.98 -4.58
N LYS A 212 11.74 -6.93 -5.39
CA LYS A 212 11.63 -6.94 -6.86
C LYS A 212 10.33 -7.60 -7.36
N PRO A 213 9.14 -7.09 -6.97
CA PRO A 213 7.90 -7.66 -7.43
C PRO A 213 7.73 -7.53 -8.95
N SER A 214 6.89 -8.37 -9.56
CA SER A 214 6.58 -8.25 -10.99
C SER A 214 5.93 -6.90 -11.34
N PHE A 215 5.14 -6.32 -10.43
CA PHE A 215 4.58 -4.97 -10.55
C PHE A 215 4.13 -4.42 -9.19
N VAL A 216 3.78 -3.14 -9.15
CA VAL A 216 3.23 -2.45 -7.97
C VAL A 216 1.89 -1.80 -8.31
N VAL A 217 0.96 -1.80 -7.36
CA VAL A 217 -0.35 -1.14 -7.52
C VAL A 217 -0.57 -0.11 -6.42
N PHE A 218 -0.77 1.16 -6.78
CA PHE A 218 -1.26 2.21 -5.90
C PHE A 218 -2.77 2.34 -6.05
N LEU A 219 -3.49 1.88 -5.03
CA LEU A 219 -4.93 2.07 -4.88
C LEU A 219 -5.19 3.44 -4.23
N THR A 220 -5.71 4.38 -5.00
CA THR A 220 -5.98 5.77 -4.59
C THR A 220 -7.49 6.06 -4.61
N ASN A 221 -7.89 7.28 -4.23
CA ASN A 221 -9.29 7.73 -4.21
C ASN A 221 -9.68 8.54 -5.45
N VAL A 222 -8.90 8.41 -6.53
CA VAL A 222 -9.10 9.07 -7.82
C VAL A 222 -8.72 8.11 -8.95
N PRO A 223 -9.21 8.27 -10.19
CA PRO A 223 -8.97 7.32 -11.28
C PRO A 223 -7.50 7.02 -11.58
N GLY A 224 -6.60 7.99 -11.39
CA GLY A 224 -5.15 7.83 -11.58
C GLY A 224 -4.43 9.15 -11.30
N VAL A 225 -3.30 9.36 -11.98
CA VAL A 225 -2.53 10.61 -11.92
C VAL A 225 -3.11 11.61 -12.92
N TYR A 226 -3.34 12.84 -12.46
CA TYR A 226 -3.80 13.94 -13.31
C TYR A 226 -2.69 14.99 -13.45
N ASP A 227 -2.73 15.75 -14.54
CA ASP A 227 -1.82 16.87 -14.78
C ASP A 227 -1.97 18.03 -13.77
N ARG A 228 -3.13 18.13 -13.14
CA ARG A 228 -3.52 19.13 -12.13
C ARG A 228 -4.52 18.51 -11.13
N PRO A 229 -5.02 19.24 -10.12
CA PRO A 229 -5.95 18.67 -9.15
C PRO A 229 -7.17 18.06 -9.85
N PRO A 230 -7.59 16.82 -9.54
CA PRO A 230 -8.72 16.16 -10.20
C PRO A 230 -10.07 16.88 -10.03
N SER A 231 -10.15 17.84 -9.10
CA SER A 231 -11.31 18.72 -8.92
C SER A 231 -11.40 19.84 -9.96
N ASP A 232 -10.33 20.12 -10.70
CA ASP A 232 -10.34 21.07 -11.81
C ASP A 232 -11.09 20.46 -13.00
N PRO A 233 -12.09 21.13 -13.58
CA PRO A 233 -12.84 20.64 -14.75
C PRO A 233 -11.97 20.35 -15.98
N ASN A 234 -10.78 20.97 -16.07
CA ASN A 234 -9.83 20.77 -17.16
C ASN A 234 -8.73 19.76 -16.81
N ALA A 235 -8.85 19.04 -15.71
CA ALA A 235 -7.87 18.03 -15.32
C ALA A 235 -7.89 16.86 -16.31
N VAL A 236 -6.70 16.52 -16.81
CA VAL A 236 -6.50 15.43 -17.75
C VAL A 236 -5.85 14.26 -17.04
N LEU A 237 -6.47 13.09 -17.15
CA LEU A 237 -5.89 11.83 -16.66
C LEU A 237 -4.69 11.47 -17.52
N LEU A 238 -3.53 11.34 -16.88
CA LEU A 238 -2.30 10.85 -17.48
C LEU A 238 -2.38 9.33 -17.50
N LYS A 239 -2.56 8.74 -18.68
CA LYS A 239 -2.71 7.28 -18.82
C LYS A 239 -1.36 6.57 -18.78
N GLU A 240 -0.30 7.22 -19.24
CA GLU A 240 1.04 6.63 -19.27
C GLU A 240 2.14 7.65 -18.98
N ILE A 241 3.05 7.28 -18.10
CA ILE A 241 4.24 8.05 -17.72
C ILE A 241 5.47 7.15 -17.87
N ALA A 242 6.45 7.60 -18.65
CA ALA A 242 7.76 6.96 -18.81
C ALA A 242 8.80 7.63 -17.90
N VAL A 243 9.69 6.85 -17.31
CA VAL A 243 10.72 7.33 -16.37
C VAL A 243 12.11 7.01 -16.92
N THR A 244 12.97 8.03 -16.97
CA THR A 244 14.35 7.98 -17.49
C THR A 244 15.29 8.79 -16.59
N ASN A 245 16.37 8.18 -16.09
CA ASN A 245 17.46 8.88 -15.37
C ASN A 245 16.97 9.86 -14.28
N GLY A 246 15.95 9.47 -13.50
CA GLY A 246 15.37 10.31 -12.43
C GLY A 246 14.44 11.43 -12.91
N THR A 247 14.16 11.50 -14.20
CA THR A 247 13.13 12.37 -14.81
C THR A 247 11.98 11.53 -15.34
N TRP A 248 10.83 12.15 -15.58
CA TRP A 248 9.68 11.50 -16.20
C TRP A 248 9.13 12.30 -17.38
N LYS A 249 8.42 11.59 -18.24
CA LYS A 249 7.76 12.10 -19.43
C LYS A 249 6.34 11.53 -19.51
N ILE A 250 5.39 12.36 -19.90
CA ILE A 250 4.02 11.92 -20.18
C ILE A 250 4.01 11.33 -21.59
N VAL A 251 3.58 10.08 -21.69
CA VAL A 251 3.49 9.36 -22.97
C VAL A 251 2.06 9.42 -23.51
N ASP A 252 1.07 9.37 -22.63
CA ASP A 252 -0.35 9.43 -23.00
C ASP A 252 -1.12 10.25 -21.96
N PRO A 253 -1.74 11.39 -22.34
CA PRO A 253 -1.71 12.01 -23.67
C PRO A 253 -0.41 12.78 -23.94
N PRO A 254 0.22 12.65 -25.13
CA PRO A 254 1.52 13.28 -25.43
C PRO A 254 1.44 14.82 -25.54
N GLU A 255 0.25 15.40 -25.72
CA GLU A 255 0.05 16.84 -25.81
C GLU A 255 0.28 17.56 -24.48
N VAL A 256 0.36 16.80 -23.38
CA VAL A 256 0.74 17.30 -22.07
C VAL A 256 2.28 17.32 -21.96
N GLU A 257 2.97 18.05 -22.85
CA GLU A 257 4.42 18.28 -22.75
C GLU A 257 4.86 19.76 -22.83
N ARG A 258 5.83 20.07 -21.95
CA ARG A 258 6.59 21.31 -21.66
C ARG A 258 5.94 22.38 -20.80
N GLY A 259 6.36 22.42 -19.52
CA GLY A 259 6.32 23.62 -18.68
C GLY A 259 5.25 23.64 -17.58
N MET A 260 4.28 22.72 -17.60
CA MET A 260 3.37 22.55 -16.47
C MET A 260 4.04 21.67 -15.41
N LYS A 261 4.51 22.29 -14.33
CA LYS A 261 4.67 21.57 -13.07
C LYS A 261 3.32 20.94 -12.77
N VAL A 262 3.25 19.62 -12.56
CA VAL A 262 2.03 18.96 -12.06
C VAL A 262 1.57 19.77 -10.86
N GLN A 263 0.44 20.47 -10.99
CA GLN A 263 -0.03 21.34 -9.92
C GLN A 263 -0.65 20.44 -8.87
N THR A 264 0.16 19.95 -7.94
CA THR A 264 -0.34 19.10 -6.87
C THR A 264 -0.89 19.99 -5.77
N SER A 265 -2.19 19.93 -5.53
CA SER A 265 -2.75 20.48 -4.31
C SER A 265 -2.22 19.66 -3.13
N VAL A 266 -1.47 20.30 -2.23
CA VAL A 266 -1.28 19.78 -0.88
C VAL A 266 -2.62 20.02 -0.20
N ALA A 267 -3.47 18.98 -0.09
CA ALA A 267 -4.63 19.08 0.79
C ALA A 267 -4.13 19.53 2.18
N ALA A 268 -4.83 20.44 2.85
CA ALA A 268 -4.37 21.07 4.12
C ALA A 268 -4.09 20.08 5.28
N HIS A 269 -4.36 18.79 5.06
CA HIS A 269 -4.18 17.67 5.97
C HIS A 269 -3.09 16.66 5.52
N ASP A 270 -2.46 16.85 4.35
CA ASP A 270 -1.38 15.99 3.85
C ASP A 270 -0.02 16.50 4.34
N THR A 271 0.55 15.81 5.32
CA THR A 271 1.85 16.16 5.94
C THR A 271 3.05 15.55 5.20
N THR A 272 2.81 14.86 4.07
CA THR A 272 3.79 14.03 3.35
C THR A 272 4.11 14.50 1.93
N GLY A 273 3.76 15.73 1.55
CA GLY A 273 4.14 16.30 0.25
C GLY A 273 3.23 15.91 -0.92
N GLY A 274 1.97 15.55 -0.65
CA GLY A 274 0.91 15.52 -1.67
C GLY A 274 1.04 14.41 -2.73
N MET A 275 0.54 14.68 -3.94
CA MET A 275 0.63 13.76 -5.09
C MET A 275 2.03 13.75 -5.71
N GLU A 276 2.79 14.84 -5.62
CA GLU A 276 4.13 14.96 -6.19
C GLU A 276 5.08 13.94 -5.58
N THR A 277 5.06 13.83 -4.25
CA THR A 277 5.87 12.84 -3.53
C THR A 277 5.44 11.40 -3.88
N LYS A 278 4.14 11.15 -4.08
CA LYS A 278 3.63 9.83 -4.48
C LYS A 278 4.10 9.43 -5.87
N ILE A 279 4.07 10.36 -6.83
CA ILE A 279 4.59 10.12 -8.18
C ILE A 279 6.12 9.94 -8.11
N ALA A 280 6.84 10.72 -7.29
CA ALA A 280 8.29 10.56 -7.09
C ALA A 280 8.67 9.16 -6.59
N GLU A 281 7.98 8.66 -5.56
CA GLU A 281 8.19 7.30 -5.05
C GLU A 281 7.82 6.24 -6.11
N ALA A 282 6.69 6.40 -6.81
CA ALA A 282 6.29 5.51 -7.90
C ALA A 282 7.29 5.51 -9.07
N ALA A 283 7.85 6.67 -9.41
CA ALA A 283 8.86 6.80 -10.44
C ALA A 283 10.21 6.19 -10.02
N SER A 284 10.56 6.27 -8.74
CA SER A 284 11.73 5.56 -8.18
C SER A 284 11.56 4.04 -8.32
N ILE A 285 10.37 3.52 -8.04
CA ILE A 285 10.03 2.11 -8.26
C ILE A 285 10.13 1.76 -9.76
N ALA A 286 9.51 2.57 -10.63
CA ALA A 286 9.55 2.37 -12.07
C ALA A 286 10.98 2.39 -12.65
N SER A 287 11.87 3.22 -12.10
CA SER A 287 13.29 3.28 -12.47
C SER A 287 14.04 1.99 -12.17
N CYS A 288 13.51 1.12 -11.29
CA CYS A 288 14.04 -0.22 -11.05
C CYS A 288 13.54 -1.26 -12.07
N GLY A 289 12.84 -0.85 -13.13
CA GLY A 289 12.23 -1.74 -14.12
C GLY A 289 10.93 -2.40 -13.64
N ILE A 290 10.32 -1.89 -12.56
CA ILE A 290 9.09 -2.45 -11.98
C ILE A 290 7.91 -1.57 -12.40
N PRO A 291 6.96 -2.07 -13.22
CA PRO A 291 5.78 -1.31 -13.60
C PRO A 291 4.93 -0.93 -12.39
N VAL A 292 4.43 0.31 -12.37
CA VAL A 292 3.55 0.82 -11.32
C VAL A 292 2.21 1.22 -11.92
N LEU A 293 1.12 0.66 -11.39
CA LEU A 293 -0.25 1.01 -11.76
C LEU A 293 -0.86 1.92 -10.69
N VAL A 294 -1.43 3.06 -11.06
CA VAL A 294 -2.19 3.94 -10.16
C VAL A 294 -3.64 3.91 -10.59
N VAL A 295 -4.54 3.57 -9.67
CA VAL A 295 -5.96 3.34 -10.00
C VAL A 295 -6.89 3.64 -8.83
N GLU A 296 -8.14 3.98 -9.14
CA GLU A 296 -9.17 4.21 -8.13
C GLU A 296 -9.57 2.92 -7.43
N THR A 297 -9.51 2.95 -6.10
CA THR A 297 -9.87 1.85 -5.21
C THR A 297 -11.33 1.47 -5.37
N GLY A 298 -11.65 0.17 -5.36
CA GLY A 298 -13.03 -0.32 -5.43
C GLY A 298 -13.68 -0.25 -6.82
N SER A 299 -13.04 0.39 -7.80
CA SER A 299 -13.47 0.35 -9.20
C SER A 299 -13.23 -1.03 -9.83
N ARG A 300 -13.88 -1.34 -10.96
CA ARG A 300 -13.56 -2.54 -11.75
C ARG A 300 -12.09 -2.56 -12.23
N TYR A 301 -11.55 -1.38 -12.51
CA TYR A 301 -10.18 -1.19 -12.98
C TYR A 301 -9.13 -1.50 -11.91
N ALA A 302 -9.49 -1.38 -10.62
CA ALA A 302 -8.63 -1.84 -9.52
C ALA A 302 -8.40 -3.34 -9.60
N LEU A 303 -9.43 -4.16 -9.83
CA LEU A 303 -9.29 -5.60 -9.96
C LEU A 303 -8.43 -5.98 -11.17
N GLU A 304 -8.60 -5.31 -12.31
CA GLU A 304 -7.76 -5.51 -13.49
C GLU A 304 -6.29 -5.16 -13.20
N ALA A 305 -6.04 -4.06 -12.48
CA ALA A 305 -4.71 -3.67 -12.06
C ALA A 305 -4.08 -4.69 -11.10
N LEU A 306 -4.84 -5.22 -10.13
CA LEU A 306 -4.40 -6.26 -9.20
C LEU A 306 -4.03 -7.57 -9.94
N LYS A 307 -4.71 -7.87 -11.06
CA LYS A 307 -4.37 -9.00 -11.93
C LYS A 307 -3.14 -8.73 -12.82
N GLY A 308 -2.78 -7.46 -13.02
CA GLY A 308 -1.66 -7.01 -13.85
C GLY A 308 -1.98 -6.88 -15.34
N THR A 309 -3.26 -7.00 -15.73
CA THR A 309 -3.71 -6.94 -17.14
C THR A 309 -3.24 -5.67 -17.88
N PRO A 310 -3.36 -4.46 -17.29
CA PRO A 310 -3.05 -3.20 -17.99
C PRO A 310 -1.57 -3.02 -18.36
N ILE A 311 -0.67 -3.84 -17.82
CA ILE A 311 0.76 -3.77 -18.14
C ILE A 311 1.01 -4.24 -19.58
N ASN A 312 0.23 -5.22 -20.05
CA ASN A 312 0.39 -5.83 -21.36
C ASN A 312 -0.70 -5.39 -22.35
N ASP A 313 -1.94 -5.22 -21.88
CA ASP A 313 -3.07 -4.78 -22.70
C ASP A 313 -3.93 -3.78 -21.90
N ARG A 314 -3.94 -2.53 -22.34
CA ARG A 314 -4.67 -1.44 -21.66
C ARG A 314 -6.14 -1.35 -22.05
N GLY A 315 -6.58 -1.87 -23.21
CA GLY A 315 -8.00 -1.81 -23.63
C GLY A 315 -8.72 -0.50 -23.28
N ASP A 316 -9.83 -0.61 -22.55
CA ASP A 316 -10.63 0.49 -21.98
C ASP A 316 -10.30 0.79 -20.50
N TRP A 317 -9.14 0.32 -20.02
CA TRP A 317 -8.70 0.50 -18.64
C TRP A 317 -8.48 1.97 -18.31
N VAL A 318 -9.04 2.39 -17.17
CA VAL A 318 -8.88 3.75 -16.66
C VAL A 318 -7.97 3.72 -15.45
N GLY A 319 -6.79 4.31 -15.63
CA GLY A 319 -5.78 4.52 -14.61
C GLY A 319 -4.48 5.05 -15.24
N THR A 320 -3.41 5.05 -14.46
CA THR A 320 -2.08 5.47 -14.92
C THR A 320 -1.09 4.31 -14.83
N LEU A 321 -0.41 4.01 -15.93
CA LEU A 321 0.78 3.17 -15.94
C LEU A 321 2.03 4.06 -15.86
N ILE A 322 2.85 3.85 -14.83
CA ILE A 322 4.17 4.45 -14.70
C ILE A 322 5.19 3.33 -14.91
N ARG A 323 6.10 3.51 -15.87
CA ARG A 323 7.10 2.50 -16.23
C ARG A 323 8.43 3.11 -16.58
N GLN A 324 9.48 2.30 -16.61
CA GLN A 324 10.74 2.68 -17.23
C GLN A 324 10.52 3.03 -18.71
N ALA A 325 11.22 4.06 -19.19
CA ALA A 325 11.23 4.39 -20.60
C ALA A 325 11.80 3.24 -21.43
N ARG A 326 11.21 3.02 -22.61
CA ARG A 326 11.70 2.05 -23.58
C ARG A 326 12.88 2.64 -24.34
N SER A 327 13.69 1.80 -24.97
CA SER A 327 14.91 2.21 -25.67
C SER A 327 14.67 3.27 -26.74
N ASP A 328 13.51 3.24 -27.40
CA ASP A 328 13.05 4.18 -28.43
C ASP A 328 12.54 5.52 -27.87
N GLU A 329 12.33 5.62 -26.55
CA GLU A 329 11.87 6.83 -25.85
C GLU A 329 13.02 7.60 -25.19
N LEU A 330 14.25 7.06 -25.22
CA LEU A 330 15.44 7.66 -24.60
C LEU A 330 16.08 8.78 -25.44
N ASP A 331 15.75 8.86 -26.73
CA ASP A 331 16.43 9.70 -27.72
C ASP A 331 15.65 10.96 -28.17
N ASN A 332 14.58 11.36 -27.46
CA ASN A 332 13.73 12.53 -27.79
C ASN A 332 13.60 13.56 -26.65
#